data_AF-A0A3G3LQJ8-F1
#
_entry.id   AF-A0A3G3LQJ8-F1
#
_cell.length_a   1.000
_cell.length_b   1.000
_cell.length_c   1.000
_cell.angle_alpha   90.00
_cell.angle_beta   90.00
_cell.angle_gamma   90.00
#
_symmetry.space_group_name_H-M   'P 1'
#
loop_
_entity.id
_entity.type
_entity.pdbx_description
1 polymer ?
#
loop_
_entity_poly.entity_id
_entity_poly.type
_entity_poly.pdbx_seq_one_letter_code
_entity_poly.pdbx_strand_id
1 'polypeptide(L)'
;NHTMSTVITYLLILMGVAFFTLLERKALGYFQIRKGPNKVGIIGIPQPLADALKLFVKEWVMPTSSNYLPFILTPTVMLIMALSLWQLFPSFMLSTQMTLGMLLFLCISSMAVYTTLMAGWASNSKYALLGAIRAMAQTISYEVTMTLIIIFYLFMMSQMDMVTIRLTNFSMPTITLSIPLATMWVVVILAETNRAPFDFAEGESELVSGFNIEYGGAGFAFLFMAEYSNILMMSLLTACMLTGTLIMSTPLAIIFLWARATLPR
;
A
#
# COMPACT_ATOMS: atom_id res chain seq x y z
N ASN A 1 -5.17 9.59 25.79
CA ASN A 1 -5.50 10.44 24.62
C ASN A 1 -4.79 9.99 23.35
N HIS A 2 -3.46 9.83 23.37
CA HIS A 2 -2.71 9.37 22.20
C HIS A 2 -3.15 7.98 21.69
N THR A 3 -3.22 6.98 22.57
CA THR A 3 -3.66 5.61 22.21
C THR A 3 -5.07 5.57 21.60
N MET A 4 -5.99 6.39 22.10
CA MET A 4 -7.33 6.49 21.51
C MET A 4 -7.29 7.10 20.11
N SER A 5 -6.46 8.13 19.90
CA SER A 5 -6.29 8.72 18.56
C SER A 5 -5.70 7.72 17.57
N THR A 6 -4.72 6.89 17.98
CA THR A 6 -4.12 5.88 17.11
C THR A 6 -5.08 4.74 16.78
N VAL A 7 -5.96 4.34 17.72
CA VAL A 7 -6.99 3.33 17.43
C VAL A 7 -8.02 3.87 16.43
N ILE A 8 -8.43 5.13 16.60
CA ILE A 8 -9.36 5.78 15.67
C ILE A 8 -8.74 5.90 14.27
N THR A 9 -7.46 6.27 14.15
CA THR A 9 -6.80 6.32 12.84
C THR A 9 -6.82 4.94 12.17
N TYR A 10 -6.41 3.89 12.88
CA TYR A 10 -6.42 2.53 12.32
C TYR A 10 -7.81 2.07 11.84
N LEU A 11 -8.87 2.36 12.61
CA LEU A 11 -10.24 2.05 12.21
C LEU A 11 -10.66 2.80 10.94
N LEU A 12 -10.34 4.09 10.85
CA LEU A 12 -10.63 4.91 9.67
C LEU A 12 -9.87 4.44 8.43
N ILE A 13 -8.63 3.98 8.60
CA ILE A 13 -7.82 3.46 7.50
C ILE A 13 -8.37 2.14 6.98
N LEU A 14 -8.74 1.21 7.87
CA LEU A 14 -9.37 -0.05 7.45
C LEU A 14 -10.68 0.21 6.68
N MET A 15 -11.47 1.19 7.12
CA MET A 15 -12.65 1.64 6.38
C MET A 15 -12.27 2.27 5.03
N GLY A 16 -11.22 3.09 5.00
CA GLY A 16 -10.69 3.70 3.78
C GLY A 16 -10.23 2.67 2.76
N VAL A 17 -9.49 1.64 3.20
CA VAL A 17 -9.06 0.50 2.39
C VAL A 17 -10.26 -0.25 1.82
N ALA A 18 -11.27 -0.54 2.63
CA ALA A 18 -12.48 -1.21 2.17
C ALA A 18 -13.15 -0.42 1.02
N PHE A 19 -13.35 0.88 1.18
CA PHE A 19 -13.94 1.71 0.11
C PHE A 19 -13.00 1.92 -1.08
N PHE A 20 -11.68 1.90 -0.87
CA PHE A 20 -10.71 1.98 -1.97
C PHE A 20 -10.83 0.78 -2.92
N THR A 21 -11.11 -0.43 -2.42
CA THR A 21 -11.38 -1.59 -3.29
C THR A 21 -12.60 -1.40 -4.19
N LEU A 22 -13.65 -0.74 -3.68
CA LEU A 22 -14.82 -0.40 -4.48
C LEU A 22 -14.49 0.67 -5.51
N LEU A 23 -13.72 1.69 -5.11
CA LEU A 23 -13.27 2.77 -5.99
C LEU A 23 -12.48 2.18 -7.15
N GLU A 24 -11.54 1.27 -6.87
CA GLU A 24 -10.78 0.57 -7.90
C GLU A 24 -11.69 -0.16 -8.90
N ARG A 25 -12.62 -1.00 -8.42
CA ARG A 25 -13.50 -1.75 -9.33
C ARG A 25 -14.40 -0.85 -10.17
N LYS A 26 -14.83 0.29 -9.62
CA LYS A 26 -15.61 1.28 -10.39
C LYS A 26 -14.74 2.01 -11.41
N ALA A 27 -13.58 2.52 -10.99
CA ALA A 27 -12.65 3.24 -11.86
C ALA A 27 -12.21 2.36 -13.04
N LEU A 28 -11.75 1.14 -12.78
CA LEU A 28 -11.40 0.16 -13.82
C LEU A 28 -12.58 -0.18 -14.73
N GLY A 29 -13.80 -0.28 -14.16
CA GLY A 29 -15.01 -0.44 -14.96
C GLY A 29 -15.17 0.69 -15.96
N TYR A 30 -15.13 1.94 -15.49
CA TYR A 30 -15.30 3.11 -16.35
C TYR A 30 -14.18 3.24 -17.40
N PHE A 31 -12.92 2.99 -17.03
CA PHE A 31 -11.81 2.99 -18.00
C PHE A 31 -11.97 1.93 -19.10
N GLN A 32 -12.58 0.78 -18.75
CA GLN A 32 -12.85 -0.32 -19.68
C GLN A 32 -14.23 -0.24 -20.34
N ILE A 33 -14.93 0.91 -20.26
CA ILE A 33 -16.25 1.13 -20.86
C ILE A 33 -17.29 0.09 -20.37
N ARG A 34 -17.21 -0.31 -19.10
CA ARG A 34 -18.18 -1.20 -18.43
C ARG A 34 -18.61 -0.63 -17.08
N LYS A 35 -19.74 -1.07 -16.56
CA LYS A 35 -20.18 -0.66 -15.22
C LYS A 35 -19.44 -1.47 -14.16
N GLY A 36 -18.91 -0.79 -13.16
CA GLY A 36 -18.42 -1.42 -11.93
C GLY A 36 -19.54 -2.02 -11.07
N PRO A 37 -19.24 -2.44 -9.83
CA PRO A 37 -20.23 -3.04 -8.93
C PRO A 37 -21.38 -2.07 -8.65
N ASN A 38 -22.57 -2.40 -9.15
CA ASN A 38 -23.78 -1.58 -9.01
C ASN A 38 -24.98 -2.34 -8.42
N LYS A 39 -24.89 -3.68 -8.27
CA LYS A 39 -26.03 -4.53 -7.89
C LYS A 39 -26.23 -4.68 -6.38
N VAL A 40 -25.15 -4.67 -5.59
CA VAL A 40 -25.24 -4.87 -4.14
C VAL A 40 -25.64 -3.54 -3.49
N GLY A 41 -26.92 -3.41 -3.09
CA GLY A 41 -27.47 -2.20 -2.50
C GLY A 41 -27.48 -0.99 -3.44
N ILE A 42 -27.40 0.22 -2.87
CA ILE A 42 -27.43 1.48 -3.62
C ILE A 42 -26.06 1.72 -4.27
N ILE A 43 -25.98 1.62 -5.61
CA ILE A 43 -24.77 1.87 -6.42
C ILE A 43 -23.55 1.06 -5.92
N GLY A 44 -23.76 -0.13 -5.35
CA GLY A 44 -22.67 -0.96 -4.86
C GLY A 44 -21.98 -0.52 -3.56
N ILE A 45 -22.42 0.55 -2.88
CA ILE A 45 -21.78 1.04 -1.64
C ILE A 45 -21.51 -0.06 -0.61
N PRO A 46 -22.45 -0.99 -0.31
CA PRO A 46 -22.20 -2.08 0.64
C PRO A 46 -21.33 -3.23 0.11
N GLN A 47 -20.79 -3.16 -1.12
CA GLN A 47 -19.95 -4.20 -1.70
C GLN A 47 -18.73 -4.57 -0.84
N PRO A 48 -17.94 -3.61 -0.29
CA PRO A 48 -16.77 -3.96 0.51
C PRO A 48 -17.13 -4.72 1.78
N LEU A 49 -18.28 -4.40 2.38
CA LEU A 49 -18.77 -5.13 3.55
C LEU A 49 -19.16 -6.57 3.20
N ALA A 50 -19.85 -6.75 2.06
CA ALA A 50 -20.20 -8.09 1.57
C ALA A 50 -18.95 -8.93 1.24
N ASP A 51 -17.94 -8.32 0.62
CA ASP A 51 -16.68 -9.00 0.30
C ASP A 51 -15.89 -9.36 1.56
N ALA A 52 -15.81 -8.45 2.54
CA ALA A 52 -15.18 -8.72 3.83
C ALA A 52 -15.88 -9.88 4.55
N LEU A 53 -17.20 -9.83 4.71
CA LEU A 53 -17.98 -10.89 5.34
C LEU A 53 -17.79 -12.24 4.62
N LYS A 54 -17.80 -12.23 3.28
CA LYS A 54 -17.57 -13.45 2.48
C LYS A 54 -16.20 -14.06 2.78
N LEU A 55 -15.14 -13.26 2.85
CA LEU A 55 -13.78 -13.76 3.08
C LEU A 55 -13.59 -14.29 4.51
N PHE A 56 -14.25 -13.68 5.51
CA PHE A 56 -14.17 -14.15 6.90
C PHE A 56 -15.03 -15.38 7.19
N VAL A 57 -16.14 -15.59 6.47
CA VAL A 57 -16.97 -16.79 6.61
C VAL A 57 -16.40 -17.97 5.82
N LYS A 58 -15.56 -17.71 4.81
CA LYS A 58 -14.93 -18.76 4.01
C LYS A 58 -14.00 -19.61 4.88
N GLU A 59 -14.06 -20.93 4.68
CA GLU A 59 -13.19 -21.89 5.35
C GLU A 59 -11.71 -21.56 5.17
N TRP A 60 -10.96 -21.71 6.25
CA TRP A 60 -9.54 -21.45 6.25
C TRP A 60 -8.78 -22.71 5.84
N VAL A 61 -8.37 -22.75 4.57
CA VAL A 61 -7.64 -23.87 3.99
C VAL A 61 -6.15 -23.66 4.22
N MET A 62 -5.52 -24.58 4.95
CA MET A 62 -4.06 -24.64 5.11
C MET A 62 -3.51 -25.85 4.34
N PRO A 63 -2.54 -25.66 3.43
CA PRO A 63 -1.94 -26.76 2.70
C PRO A 63 -1.05 -27.61 3.61
N THR A 64 -1.08 -28.93 3.42
CA THR A 64 -0.34 -29.89 4.26
C THR A 64 1.18 -29.77 4.14
N SER A 65 1.68 -29.19 3.05
CA SER A 65 3.11 -28.95 2.81
C SER A 65 3.63 -27.67 3.46
N SER A 66 2.76 -26.79 3.96
CA SER A 66 3.17 -25.48 4.47
C SER A 66 3.83 -25.56 5.84
N ASN A 67 4.72 -24.60 6.10
CA ASN A 67 5.25 -24.37 7.43
C ASN A 67 4.19 -23.69 8.29
N TYR A 68 3.59 -24.45 9.20
CA TYR A 68 2.42 -24.03 9.98
C TYR A 68 2.59 -22.66 10.67
N LEU A 69 3.63 -22.50 11.49
CA LEU A 69 3.78 -21.31 12.32
C LEU A 69 4.03 -20.03 11.48
N PRO A 70 4.97 -20.01 10.51
CA PRO A 70 5.13 -18.89 9.59
C PRO A 70 3.88 -18.59 8.77
N PHE A 71 3.18 -19.61 8.24
CA PHE A 71 2.02 -19.42 7.36
C PHE A 71 0.86 -18.69 8.06
N ILE A 72 0.68 -18.92 9.36
CA ILE A 72 -0.37 -18.25 10.14
C ILE A 72 0.05 -16.83 10.51
N LEU A 73 1.32 -16.63 10.87
CA LEU A 73 1.81 -15.33 11.34
C LEU A 73 2.01 -14.33 10.20
N THR A 74 2.45 -14.76 9.01
CA THR A 74 2.83 -13.86 7.92
C THR A 74 1.76 -12.84 7.55
N PRO A 75 0.46 -13.17 7.37
CA PRO A 75 -0.53 -12.18 6.96
C PRO A 75 -0.82 -11.18 8.08
N THR A 76 -0.75 -11.63 9.34
CA THR A 76 -0.94 -10.77 10.51
C THR A 76 0.20 -9.78 10.67
N VAL A 77 1.46 -10.24 10.51
CA VAL A 77 2.64 -9.38 10.58
C VAL A 77 2.62 -8.37 9.44
N MET A 78 2.26 -8.78 8.22
CA MET A 78 2.17 -7.86 7.08
C MET A 78 1.15 -6.75 7.32
N LEU A 79 -0.02 -7.06 7.88
CA LEU A 79 -1.01 -6.06 8.25
C LEU A 79 -0.52 -5.13 9.37
N ILE A 80 0.15 -5.66 10.40
CA ILE A 80 0.71 -4.86 11.50
C ILE A 80 1.76 -3.88 10.97
N MET A 81 2.65 -4.33 10.08
CA MET A 81 3.66 -3.48 9.47
C MET A 81 3.01 -2.35 8.67
N ALA A 82 2.01 -2.67 7.85
CA ALA A 82 1.32 -1.66 7.06
C ALA A 82 0.56 -0.64 7.93
N LEU A 83 -0.13 -1.08 8.99
CA LEU A 83 -0.79 -0.20 9.96
C LEU A 83 0.20 0.64 10.76
N SER A 84 1.39 0.12 11.07
CA SER A 84 2.41 0.85 11.83
C SER A 84 2.91 2.11 11.10
N LEU A 85 2.97 2.08 9.76
CA LEU A 85 3.28 3.27 8.96
C LEU A 85 2.33 4.42 9.27
N TRP A 86 1.04 4.14 9.50
CA TRP A 86 0.01 5.15 9.68
C TRP A 86 0.11 5.97 10.97
N GLN A 87 1.03 5.62 11.87
CA GLN A 87 1.41 6.50 12.97
C GLN A 87 2.03 7.82 12.48
N LEU A 88 2.58 7.83 11.26
CA LEU A 88 3.15 9.01 10.61
C LEU A 88 2.12 9.96 9.99
N PHE A 89 0.83 9.65 10.09
CA PHE A 89 -0.23 10.46 9.50
C PHE A 89 -0.16 11.92 9.99
N PRO A 90 0.13 12.90 9.12
CA PRO A 90 0.26 14.29 9.52
C PRO A 90 -1.12 14.94 9.56
N SER A 91 -1.87 14.70 10.64
CA SER A 91 -3.17 15.33 10.89
C SER A 91 -3.00 16.84 11.17
N PHE A 92 -4.10 17.60 11.08
CA PHE A 92 -4.10 19.02 11.49
C PHE A 92 -3.99 19.19 13.00
N MET A 93 -4.59 18.28 13.77
CA MET A 93 -4.42 18.19 15.21
C MET A 93 -3.67 16.90 15.52
N LEU A 94 -2.36 17.03 15.73
CA LEU A 94 -1.48 15.90 15.97
C LEU A 94 -1.51 15.52 17.46
N SER A 95 -1.60 14.24 17.76
CA SER A 95 -1.53 13.73 19.14
C SER A 95 -0.09 13.44 19.60
N THR A 96 0.80 13.06 18.68
CA THR A 96 2.25 12.93 18.91
C THR A 96 3.04 13.40 17.71
N GLN A 97 4.03 14.24 17.95
CA GLN A 97 4.99 14.64 16.94
C GLN A 97 6.20 13.70 16.95
N MET A 98 6.52 13.13 15.80
CA MET A 98 7.68 12.25 15.63
C MET A 98 8.79 13.04 14.92
N THR A 99 9.85 13.38 15.65
CA THR A 99 10.97 14.16 15.10
C THR A 99 11.68 13.46 13.94
N LEU A 100 11.74 12.12 13.96
CA LEU A 100 12.37 11.28 12.94
C LEU A 100 11.33 10.53 12.09
N GLY A 101 10.21 11.17 11.76
CA GLY A 101 9.10 10.54 11.05
C GLY A 101 9.49 9.90 9.72
N MET A 102 10.26 10.60 8.89
CA MET A 102 10.70 10.09 7.58
C MET A 102 11.71 8.94 7.68
N LEU A 103 12.55 8.92 8.73
CA LEU A 103 13.44 7.79 8.98
C LEU A 103 12.64 6.54 9.39
N LEU A 104 11.63 6.72 10.25
CA LEU A 104 10.76 5.63 10.68
C LEU A 104 9.99 5.02 9.49
N PHE A 105 9.56 5.85 8.54
CA PHE A 105 8.98 5.37 7.28
C PHE A 105 9.92 4.41 6.54
N LEU A 106 11.18 4.82 6.33
CA LEU A 106 12.19 4.01 5.64
C LEU A 106 12.50 2.69 6.39
N CYS A 107 12.56 2.73 7.73
CA CYS A 107 12.79 1.52 8.50
C CYS A 107 11.64 0.52 8.35
N ILE A 108 10.39 0.98 8.40
CA ILE A 108 9.22 0.10 8.31
C ILE A 108 9.04 -0.42 6.88
N SER A 109 9.30 0.38 5.84
CA SER A 109 9.28 -0.10 4.44
C SER A 109 10.29 -1.24 4.23
N SER A 110 11.52 -1.07 4.73
CA SER A 110 12.57 -2.10 4.56
C SER A 110 12.20 -3.40 5.26
N MET A 111 11.52 -3.32 6.41
CA MET A 111 11.06 -4.50 7.13
C MET A 111 9.87 -5.19 6.44
N ALA A 112 9.04 -4.44 5.70
CA ALA A 112 7.87 -5.01 5.01
C ALA A 112 8.27 -6.02 3.92
N VAL A 113 9.44 -5.87 3.30
CA VAL A 113 10.00 -6.81 2.31
C VAL A 113 10.17 -8.22 2.89
N TYR A 114 10.52 -8.35 4.16
CA TYR A 114 10.65 -9.67 4.79
C TYR A 114 9.30 -10.38 4.91
N THR A 115 8.21 -9.63 5.08
CA THR A 115 6.87 -10.24 5.21
C THR A 115 6.40 -10.87 3.91
N THR A 116 6.71 -10.27 2.75
CA THR A 116 6.38 -10.84 1.44
C THR A 116 7.21 -12.09 1.14
N LEU A 117 8.50 -12.07 1.48
CA LEU A 117 9.38 -13.25 1.36
C LEU A 117 8.90 -14.40 2.26
N MET A 118 8.60 -14.10 3.52
CA MET A 118 8.12 -15.11 4.46
C MET A 118 6.78 -15.70 4.02
N ALA A 119 5.89 -14.91 3.42
CA ALA A 119 4.61 -15.39 2.91
C ALA A 119 4.78 -16.47 1.83
N GLY A 120 5.70 -16.27 0.88
CA GLY A 120 5.97 -17.24 -0.19
C GLY A 120 6.90 -18.39 0.19
N TRP A 121 7.74 -18.23 1.21
CA TRP A 121 8.52 -19.35 1.75
C TRP A 121 7.67 -20.27 2.63
N ALA A 122 6.72 -19.72 3.39
CA ALA A 122 5.85 -20.47 4.29
C ALA A 122 4.90 -21.45 3.57
N SER A 123 4.46 -21.11 2.35
CA SER A 123 3.57 -21.92 1.52
C SER A 123 4.23 -23.20 0.99
N ASN A 124 5.55 -23.21 0.81
CA ASN A 124 6.29 -24.38 0.33
C ASN A 124 5.85 -24.89 -1.07
N SER A 125 5.28 -24.01 -1.91
CA SER A 125 5.14 -24.26 -3.36
C SER A 125 6.19 -23.52 -4.16
N LYS A 126 6.67 -24.18 -5.22
CA LYS A 126 7.72 -23.63 -6.10
C LYS A 126 7.29 -22.31 -6.76
N TYR A 127 6.02 -22.20 -7.17
CA TYR A 127 5.49 -20.99 -7.79
C TYR A 127 5.37 -19.82 -6.81
N ALA A 128 4.90 -20.08 -5.58
CA ALA A 128 4.79 -19.04 -4.57
C ALA A 128 6.17 -18.52 -4.13
N LEU A 129 7.15 -19.43 -3.99
CA LEU A 129 8.52 -19.03 -3.68
C LEU A 129 9.16 -18.20 -4.80
N LEU A 130 8.98 -18.59 -6.07
CA LEU A 130 9.48 -17.82 -7.21
C LEU A 130 8.83 -16.43 -7.31
N GLY A 131 7.52 -16.34 -7.08
CA GLY A 131 6.81 -15.05 -7.02
C GLY A 131 7.33 -14.15 -5.89
N ALA A 132 7.54 -14.71 -4.69
CA ALA A 132 8.07 -13.97 -3.55
C ALA A 132 9.50 -13.48 -3.76
N ILE A 133 10.38 -14.28 -4.38
CA ILE A 133 11.76 -13.86 -4.69
C ILE A 133 11.76 -12.72 -5.72
N ARG A 134 10.89 -12.77 -6.73
CA ARG A 134 10.73 -11.68 -7.72
C ARG A 134 10.23 -10.39 -7.07
N ALA A 135 9.20 -10.49 -6.22
CA ALA A 135 8.66 -9.36 -5.48
C ALA A 135 9.72 -8.73 -4.55
N MET A 136 10.50 -9.57 -3.85
CA MET A 136 11.58 -9.13 -2.99
C MET A 136 12.70 -8.43 -3.76
N ALA A 137 13.15 -9.00 -4.89
CA ALA A 137 14.17 -8.37 -5.73
C ALA A 137 13.71 -6.99 -6.24
N GLN A 138 12.45 -6.88 -6.64
CA GLN A 138 11.85 -5.62 -7.08
C GLN A 138 11.82 -4.59 -5.95
N THR A 139 11.18 -4.90 -4.82
CA THR A 139 11.05 -3.96 -3.69
C THR A 139 12.40 -3.48 -3.18
N ILE A 140 13.42 -4.35 -3.03
CA ILE A 140 14.77 -3.93 -2.63
C ILE A 140 15.39 -2.97 -3.65
N SER A 141 15.25 -3.24 -4.95
CA SER A 141 15.84 -2.40 -5.99
C SER A 141 15.23 -0.98 -6.01
N TYR A 142 13.91 -0.88 -5.83
CA TYR A 142 13.20 0.39 -5.82
C TYR A 142 13.30 1.11 -4.48
N GLU A 143 13.48 0.41 -3.37
CA GLU A 143 13.75 0.99 -2.05
C GLU A 143 15.03 1.83 -2.05
N VAL A 144 16.10 1.37 -2.70
CA VAL A 144 17.33 2.17 -2.83
C VAL A 144 17.05 3.48 -3.59
N THR A 145 16.27 3.44 -4.67
CA THR A 145 15.92 4.67 -5.40
C THR A 145 14.99 5.58 -4.60
N MET A 146 14.05 5.00 -3.84
CA MET A 146 13.10 5.68 -2.97
C MET A 146 13.84 6.43 -1.85
N THR A 147 14.78 5.77 -1.17
CA THR A 147 15.61 6.37 -0.12
C THR A 147 16.43 7.56 -0.65
N LEU A 148 17.05 7.44 -1.83
CA LEU A 148 17.80 8.53 -2.44
C LEU A 148 16.93 9.75 -2.77
N ILE A 149 15.73 9.54 -3.32
CA ILE A 149 14.79 10.63 -3.61
C ILE A 149 14.33 11.30 -2.31
N ILE A 150 14.00 10.51 -1.28
CA ILE A 150 13.63 11.03 0.03
C ILE A 150 14.77 11.85 0.64
N ILE A 151 16.01 11.37 0.60
CA ILE A 151 17.16 12.09 1.16
C ILE A 151 17.35 13.45 0.45
N PHE A 152 17.27 13.49 -0.89
CA PHE A 152 17.33 14.75 -1.62
C PHE A 152 16.22 15.71 -1.18
N TYR A 153 15.02 15.20 -1.02
CA TYR A 153 13.88 15.98 -0.56
C TYR A 153 14.08 16.54 0.86
N LEU A 154 14.59 15.72 1.78
CA LEU A 154 14.86 16.11 3.16
C LEU A 154 15.98 17.14 3.24
N PHE A 155 16.97 17.08 2.35
CA PHE A 155 18.01 18.10 2.24
C PHE A 155 17.40 19.47 1.86
N MET A 156 16.44 19.49 0.94
CA MET A 156 15.75 20.74 0.55
C MET A 156 14.90 21.32 1.68
N MET A 157 14.27 20.47 2.50
CA MET A 157 13.41 20.91 3.61
C MET A 157 14.16 21.16 4.92
N SER A 158 15.37 20.62 5.10
CA SER A 158 16.15 20.63 6.35
C SER A 158 15.45 20.05 7.60
N GLN A 159 14.32 19.36 7.41
CA GLN A 159 13.49 18.82 8.48
C GLN A 159 13.11 17.36 8.19
N MET A 160 12.98 16.56 9.24
CA MET A 160 12.67 15.12 9.17
C MET A 160 11.23 14.77 9.58
N ASP A 161 10.52 15.71 10.20
CA ASP A 161 9.15 15.51 10.66
C ASP A 161 8.14 15.73 9.52
N MET A 162 7.29 14.73 9.29
CA MET A 162 6.24 14.74 8.27
C MET A 162 5.29 15.94 8.37
N VAL A 163 4.99 16.39 9.59
CA VAL A 163 4.07 17.53 9.78
C VAL A 163 4.73 18.82 9.33
N THR A 164 6.00 19.02 9.70
CA THR A 164 6.77 20.20 9.27
C THR A 164 6.96 20.23 7.76
N ILE A 165 7.28 19.08 7.15
CA ILE A 165 7.39 18.93 5.69
C ILE A 165 6.08 19.33 5.00
N ARG A 166 4.94 18.88 5.50
CA ARG A 166 3.64 19.26 4.95
C ARG A 166 3.42 20.78 5.00
N LEU A 167 3.75 21.42 6.13
CA LEU A 167 3.57 22.85 6.33
C LEU A 167 4.48 23.69 5.43
N THR A 168 5.73 23.26 5.21
CA THR A 168 6.66 23.96 4.30
C THR A 168 6.22 23.84 2.85
N ASN A 169 5.73 22.67 2.42
CA ASN A 169 5.21 22.51 1.05
C ASN A 169 3.91 23.26 0.79
N PHE A 170 3.12 23.53 1.83
CA PHE A 170 1.90 24.30 1.67
C PHE A 170 2.19 25.74 1.21
N SER A 171 3.30 26.34 1.68
CA SER A 171 3.69 27.69 1.26
C SER A 171 4.36 27.71 -0.11
N MET A 172 5.25 26.75 -0.40
CA MET A 172 5.91 26.59 -1.69
C MET A 172 5.95 25.11 -2.09
N PRO A 173 5.08 24.65 -3.01
CA PRO A 173 5.01 23.25 -3.37
C PRO A 173 6.25 22.82 -4.15
N THR A 174 6.94 21.80 -3.67
CA THR A 174 8.19 21.30 -4.24
C THR A 174 8.05 20.70 -5.63
N ILE A 175 6.84 20.34 -6.06
CA ILE A 175 6.57 19.98 -7.47
C ILE A 175 7.09 21.04 -8.42
N THR A 176 6.87 22.32 -8.08
CA THR A 176 7.28 23.44 -8.94
C THR A 176 8.80 23.55 -9.06
N LEU A 177 9.53 23.11 -8.05
CA LEU A 177 10.98 23.19 -8.00
C LEU A 177 11.65 21.98 -8.68
N SER A 178 11.04 20.80 -8.59
CA SER A 178 11.66 19.54 -9.05
C SER A 178 10.66 18.62 -9.76
N ILE A 179 10.18 19.05 -10.92
CA ILE A 179 9.31 18.23 -11.79
C ILE A 179 9.94 16.87 -12.15
N PRO A 180 11.23 16.78 -12.55
CA PRO A 180 11.85 15.49 -12.88
C PRO A 180 11.94 14.53 -11.69
N LEU A 181 12.09 15.07 -10.48
CA LEU A 181 12.10 14.26 -9.27
C LEU A 181 10.69 13.74 -8.96
N ALA A 182 9.67 14.57 -9.14
CA ALA A 182 8.28 14.18 -8.94
C ALA A 182 7.85 13.05 -9.90
N THR A 183 8.30 13.07 -11.15
CA THR A 183 8.00 11.98 -12.10
C THR A 183 8.72 10.68 -11.73
N MET A 184 10.01 10.75 -11.37
CA MET A 184 10.77 9.60 -10.87
C MET A 184 10.12 9.02 -9.61
N TRP A 185 9.69 9.88 -8.69
CA TRP A 185 9.01 9.50 -7.46
C TRP A 185 7.73 8.71 -7.71
N VAL A 186 6.87 9.15 -8.64
CA VAL A 186 5.63 8.41 -8.98
C VAL A 186 5.94 7.02 -9.53
N VAL A 187 6.97 6.88 -10.38
CA VAL A 187 7.40 5.57 -10.92
C VAL A 187 7.89 4.65 -9.81
N VAL A 188 8.72 5.18 -8.90
CA VAL A 188 9.28 4.40 -7.79
C VAL A 188 8.18 3.88 -6.87
N ILE A 189 7.16 4.67 -6.59
CA ILE A 189 6.09 4.22 -5.69
C ILE A 189 5.18 3.18 -6.36
N LEU A 190 4.90 3.32 -7.66
CA LEU A 190 4.19 2.29 -8.41
C LEU A 190 4.93 0.94 -8.31
N ALA A 191 6.26 0.98 -8.41
CA ALA A 191 7.09 -0.20 -8.29
C ALA A 191 7.18 -0.76 -6.86
N GLU A 192 7.29 0.09 -5.85
CA GLU A 192 7.37 -0.31 -4.44
C GLU A 192 6.08 -1.02 -3.97
N THR A 193 4.94 -0.56 -4.47
CA THR A 193 3.64 -1.17 -4.13
C THR A 193 3.29 -2.39 -4.98
N ASN A 194 4.22 -2.88 -5.80
CA ASN A 194 4.03 -4.03 -6.71
C ASN A 194 2.79 -3.90 -7.61
N ARG A 195 2.44 -2.68 -8.03
CA ARG A 195 1.26 -2.44 -8.89
C ARG A 195 1.65 -2.35 -10.34
N ALA A 196 0.72 -2.74 -11.21
CA ALA A 196 0.88 -2.60 -12.66
C ALA A 196 1.24 -1.15 -13.02
N PRO A 197 2.27 -0.93 -13.86
CA PRO A 197 2.94 -1.90 -14.73
C PRO A 197 3.94 -2.85 -14.04
N PHE A 198 4.48 -2.50 -12.89
CA PHE A 198 5.51 -3.28 -12.19
C PHE A 198 4.93 -4.43 -11.33
N ASP A 199 3.93 -5.13 -11.83
CA ASP A 199 3.32 -6.28 -11.14
C ASP A 199 3.93 -7.60 -11.63
N PHE A 200 5.23 -7.78 -11.40
CA PHE A 200 5.94 -9.04 -11.69
C PHE A 200 5.70 -10.10 -10.62
N ALA A 201 5.26 -9.67 -9.43
CA ALA A 201 5.01 -10.52 -8.28
C ALA A 201 3.73 -11.34 -8.45
N GLU A 202 2.63 -10.73 -8.92
CA GLU A 202 1.32 -11.39 -9.04
C GLU A 202 1.00 -11.84 -10.46
N GLY A 203 1.99 -11.77 -11.39
CA GLY A 203 1.82 -12.00 -12.82
C GLY A 203 0.88 -13.16 -13.17
N GLU A 204 -0.42 -12.87 -13.34
CA GLU A 204 -1.48 -13.89 -13.51
C GLU A 204 -1.20 -14.85 -14.67
N SER A 205 -0.53 -14.36 -15.71
CA SER A 205 -0.14 -15.12 -16.90
C SER A 205 1.02 -16.10 -16.65
N GLU A 206 1.86 -15.84 -15.64
CA GLU A 206 3.10 -16.60 -15.38
C GLU A 206 3.02 -17.41 -14.09
N LEU A 207 2.39 -16.87 -13.05
CA LEU A 207 2.43 -17.39 -11.69
C LEU A 207 1.03 -17.62 -11.10
N VAL A 208 -0.05 -17.49 -11.89
CA VAL A 208 -1.47 -17.61 -11.50
C VAL A 208 -1.92 -16.54 -10.48
N SER A 209 -1.20 -16.38 -9.37
CA SER A 209 -1.33 -15.27 -8.42
C SER A 209 -0.07 -14.99 -7.56
N GLY A 210 1.09 -15.57 -7.87
CA GLY A 210 2.35 -15.17 -7.21
C GLY A 210 2.57 -15.70 -5.79
N PHE A 211 2.95 -14.84 -4.85
CA PHE A 211 3.24 -15.26 -3.47
C PHE A 211 1.97 -15.61 -2.64
N ASN A 212 0.80 -15.18 -3.09
CA ASN A 212 -0.47 -15.33 -2.36
C ASN A 212 -1.28 -16.60 -2.74
N ILE A 213 -0.78 -17.45 -3.65
CA ILE A 213 -1.49 -18.60 -4.26
C ILE A 213 -2.19 -19.50 -3.24
N GLU A 214 -1.53 -19.76 -2.12
CA GLU A 214 -2.02 -20.72 -1.12
C GLU A 214 -2.87 -20.08 -0.02
N TYR A 215 -2.91 -18.75 0.07
CA TYR A 215 -3.68 -18.07 1.10
C TYR A 215 -5.15 -18.01 0.72
N GLY A 216 -6.00 -18.60 1.56
CA GLY A 216 -7.45 -18.55 1.46
C GLY A 216 -8.11 -17.68 2.52
N GLY A 217 -9.37 -17.32 2.28
CA GLY A 217 -10.27 -16.71 3.28
C GLY A 217 -9.68 -15.48 3.98
N ALA A 218 -9.61 -15.53 5.30
CA ALA A 218 -9.09 -14.44 6.13
C ALA A 218 -7.60 -14.13 5.91
N GLY A 219 -6.76 -15.13 5.62
CA GLY A 219 -5.32 -14.90 5.39
C GLY A 219 -5.08 -14.07 4.14
N PHE A 220 -5.81 -14.38 3.07
CA PHE A 220 -5.84 -13.57 1.85
C PHE A 220 -6.33 -12.15 2.14
N ALA A 221 -7.41 -11.99 2.90
CA ALA A 221 -7.95 -10.67 3.23
C ALA A 221 -6.92 -9.77 3.94
N PHE A 222 -6.12 -10.31 4.87
CA PHE A 222 -5.06 -9.55 5.53
C PHE A 222 -3.95 -9.12 4.57
N LEU A 223 -3.57 -9.98 3.62
CA LEU A 223 -2.57 -9.63 2.61
C LEU A 223 -3.04 -8.44 1.75
N PHE A 224 -4.25 -8.52 1.21
CA PHE A 224 -4.83 -7.44 0.38
C PHE A 224 -5.03 -6.15 1.17
N MET A 225 -5.53 -6.23 2.41
CA MET A 225 -5.71 -5.03 3.22
C MET A 225 -4.38 -4.32 3.50
N ALA A 226 -3.29 -5.07 3.71
CA ALA A 226 -1.98 -4.48 3.91
C ALA A 226 -1.46 -3.80 2.63
N GLU A 227 -1.53 -4.46 1.47
CA GLU A 227 -1.12 -3.88 0.18
C GLU A 227 -1.88 -2.57 -0.12
N TYR A 228 -3.21 -2.58 0.00
CA TYR A 228 -4.01 -1.38 -0.22
C TYR A 228 -3.74 -0.28 0.81
N SER A 229 -3.45 -0.64 2.06
CA SER A 229 -3.05 0.35 3.06
C SER A 229 -1.69 0.97 2.76
N ASN A 230 -0.76 0.22 2.15
CA ASN A 230 0.52 0.74 1.67
C ASN A 230 0.32 1.69 0.47
N ILE A 231 -0.58 1.36 -0.47
CA ILE A 231 -0.92 2.27 -1.59
C ILE A 231 -1.45 3.61 -1.05
N LEU A 232 -2.39 3.56 -0.11
CA LEU A 232 -2.96 4.76 0.49
C LEU A 232 -1.89 5.54 1.28
N MET A 233 -1.02 4.86 2.04
CA MET A 233 0.09 5.52 2.74
C MET A 233 1.04 6.21 1.77
N MET A 234 1.46 5.53 0.72
CA MET A 234 2.35 6.12 -0.27
C MET A 234 1.72 7.32 -0.97
N SER A 235 0.41 7.26 -1.25
CA SER A 235 -0.35 8.39 -1.79
C SER A 235 -0.45 9.59 -0.85
N LEU A 236 -0.42 9.32 0.46
CA LEU A 236 -0.34 10.36 1.46
C LEU A 236 1.06 10.95 1.54
N LEU A 237 2.09 10.12 1.51
CA LEU A 237 3.48 10.57 1.57
C LEU A 237 3.83 11.44 0.35
N THR A 238 3.40 11.06 -0.85
CA THR A 238 3.51 11.91 -2.04
C THR A 238 2.81 13.25 -1.86
N ALA A 239 1.58 13.26 -1.33
CA ALA A 239 0.83 14.49 -1.16
C ALA A 239 1.54 15.42 -0.16
N CYS A 240 2.06 14.85 0.92
CA CYS A 240 2.81 15.57 1.94
C CYS A 240 4.12 16.13 1.42
N MET A 241 4.92 15.35 0.68
CA MET A 241 6.22 15.78 0.15
C MET A 241 6.10 16.74 -1.02
N LEU A 242 5.16 16.53 -1.93
CA LEU A 242 5.12 17.26 -3.21
C LEU A 242 4.22 18.50 -3.18
N THR A 243 3.03 18.42 -2.58
CA THR A 243 2.01 19.48 -2.64
C THR A 243 1.68 20.13 -1.30
N GLY A 244 1.99 19.48 -0.18
CA GLY A 244 1.65 19.94 1.16
C GLY A 244 0.17 19.82 1.56
N THR A 245 -0.73 19.38 0.65
CA THR A 245 -2.17 19.27 0.95
C THR A 245 -2.62 17.83 1.03
N LEU A 246 -3.30 17.46 2.13
CA LEU A 246 -3.77 16.08 2.35
C LEU A 246 -4.82 15.62 1.31
N ILE A 247 -5.58 16.57 0.76
CA ILE A 247 -6.63 16.28 -0.24
C ILE A 247 -6.03 15.69 -1.51
N MET A 248 -4.79 16.08 -1.86
CA MET A 248 -4.07 15.58 -3.03
C MET A 248 -3.68 14.11 -2.92
N SER A 249 -3.87 13.46 -1.76
CA SER A 249 -3.72 12.00 -1.66
C SER A 249 -4.74 11.25 -2.51
N THR A 250 -5.98 11.76 -2.61
CA THR A 250 -7.06 11.12 -3.37
C THR A 250 -6.83 11.11 -4.90
N PRO A 251 -6.46 12.22 -5.58
CA PRO A 251 -6.13 12.17 -6.99
C PRO A 251 -4.88 11.33 -7.24
N LEU A 252 -3.91 11.31 -6.32
CA LEU A 252 -2.72 10.49 -6.50
C LEU A 252 -3.05 8.99 -6.40
N ALA A 253 -3.94 8.60 -5.49
CA ALA A 253 -4.49 7.24 -5.44
C ALA A 253 -5.24 6.88 -6.75
N ILE A 254 -5.90 7.83 -7.41
CA ILE A 254 -6.52 7.62 -8.73
C ILE A 254 -5.46 7.43 -9.83
N ILE A 255 -4.28 8.06 -9.73
CA ILE A 255 -3.18 7.83 -10.68
C ILE A 255 -2.72 6.36 -10.65
N PHE A 256 -2.67 5.70 -9.49
CA PHE A 256 -2.39 4.25 -9.42
C PHE A 256 -3.39 3.43 -10.23
N LEU A 257 -4.68 3.77 -10.11
CA LEU A 257 -5.75 3.05 -10.80
C LEU A 257 -5.72 3.31 -12.29
N TRP A 258 -5.39 4.54 -12.69
CA TRP A 258 -5.27 4.92 -14.08
C TRP A 258 -4.05 4.27 -14.75
N ALA A 259 -2.90 4.25 -14.08
CA ALA A 259 -1.70 3.56 -14.54
C ALA A 259 -1.98 2.07 -14.78
N ARG A 260 -2.64 1.40 -13.83
CA ARG A 260 -3.08 0.00 -13.95
C ARG A 260 -4.00 -0.24 -15.15
N ALA A 261 -4.86 0.73 -15.48
CA ALA A 261 -5.84 0.56 -16.56
C ALA A 261 -5.25 0.75 -17.96
N THR A 262 -4.15 1.50 -18.07
CA THR A 262 -3.64 2.01 -19.36
C THR A 262 -2.34 1.36 -19.80
N LEU A 263 -1.46 1.00 -18.87
CA LEU A 263 -0.12 0.54 -19.19
C LEU A 263 -0.04 -1.00 -19.22
N PRO A 264 0.70 -1.58 -20.18
CA PRO A 264 1.08 -2.99 -20.12
C PRO A 264 2.05 -3.23 -18.96
N ARG A 265 2.15 -4.50 -18.53
CA ARG A 265 3.20 -4.95 -17.61
C ARG A 265 4.58 -4.83 -18.26
#